data_AF-A0A5C6NXR6-F1
#
_entry.id   AF-A0A5C6NXR6-F1
#
_cell.length_a   1.000
_cell.length_b   1.000
_cell.length_c   1.000
_cell.angle_alpha   90.00
_cell.angle_beta   90.00
_cell.angle_gamma   90.00
#
_symmetry.space_group_name_H-M   'P 1'
#
loop_
_entity.id
_entity.type
_entity.pdbx_description
1 polymer ?
#
loop_
_entity_poly.entity_id
_entity_poly.type
_entity_poly.pdbx_seq_one_letter_code
_entity_poly.pdbx_strand_id
1 'polypeptide(L)'
;MWLMFRCATGEAWHEVMLACMYGKKCDPKSDYLPGEEYTCGSNFAIIYFMSFYMLCAFLIINLFVAVIMDNFDYLTRDWSILGPQHLDEFKKIWAEYDPEATGRIKHLDVVTLLRRIPPPLGFGKFCPHRIACKRLVSMNMPLNSDGTVTFNATLFALVRTALKIKTEGRVVE
;
A
#
# COMPACT_ATOMS: atom_id res chain seq x y z
N MET A 1 -28.61 -4.07 18.45
CA MET A 1 -27.21 -3.91 17.97
C MET A 1 -26.24 -4.78 18.75
N TRP A 2 -26.12 -4.62 20.08
CA TRP A 2 -25.14 -5.36 20.90
C TRP A 2 -25.24 -6.90 20.81
N LEU A 3 -26.46 -7.45 20.80
CA LEU A 3 -26.66 -8.91 20.64
C LEU A 3 -26.07 -9.45 19.34
N MET A 4 -26.25 -8.73 18.21
CA MET A 4 -25.71 -9.14 16.92
C MET A 4 -24.19 -9.02 16.87
N PHE A 5 -23.62 -8.03 17.55
CA PHE A 5 -22.17 -7.93 17.71
C PHE A 5 -21.61 -9.12 18.50
N ARG A 6 -22.25 -9.49 19.62
CA ARG A 6 -21.90 -10.70 20.39
C ARG A 6 -22.04 -11.99 19.55
N CYS A 7 -23.06 -12.09 18.72
CA CYS A 7 -23.20 -13.22 17.80
C CYS A 7 -22.11 -13.23 16.72
N ALA A 8 -21.67 -12.06 16.23
CA ALA A 8 -20.59 -11.95 15.25
C ALA A 8 -19.22 -12.34 15.83
N THR A 9 -18.99 -12.16 17.14
CA THR A 9 -17.79 -12.67 17.83
C THR A 9 -17.84 -14.18 18.12
N GLY A 10 -18.96 -14.84 17.82
CA GLY A 10 -19.14 -16.28 18.05
C GLY A 10 -19.48 -16.65 19.49
N GLU A 11 -19.71 -15.69 20.38
CA GLU A 11 -19.99 -15.96 21.78
C GLU A 11 -21.43 -16.47 21.99
N ALA A 12 -21.56 -17.76 22.26
CA ALA A 12 -22.83 -18.42 22.60
C ALA A 12 -23.99 -18.13 21.63
N TRP A 13 -23.67 -17.84 20.35
CA TRP A 13 -24.68 -17.47 19.35
C TRP A 13 -25.73 -18.57 19.13
N HIS A 14 -25.33 -19.84 19.28
CA HIS A 14 -26.20 -21.00 19.17
C HIS A 14 -27.21 -21.06 20.34
N GLU A 15 -26.81 -20.67 21.56
CA GLU A 15 -27.72 -20.59 22.71
C GLU A 15 -28.75 -19.47 22.50
N VAL A 16 -28.32 -18.34 21.96
CA VAL A 16 -29.22 -17.23 21.59
C VAL A 16 -30.21 -17.68 20.52
N MET A 17 -29.75 -18.42 19.51
CA MET A 17 -30.63 -19.01 18.49
C MET A 17 -31.67 -19.95 19.12
N LEU A 18 -31.24 -20.88 19.98
CA LEU A 18 -32.13 -21.80 20.70
C LEU A 18 -33.12 -21.07 21.63
N ALA A 19 -32.72 -19.92 22.17
CA ALA A 19 -33.57 -19.06 22.99
C ALA A 19 -34.65 -18.33 22.16
N CYS A 20 -34.45 -18.16 20.85
CA CYS A 20 -35.41 -17.53 19.94
C CYS A 20 -36.32 -18.53 19.18
N MET A 21 -36.10 -19.83 19.34
CA MET A 21 -36.96 -20.87 18.75
C MET A 21 -38.38 -20.85 19.33
N TYR A 22 -39.34 -21.47 18.63
CA TYR A 22 -40.72 -21.59 19.10
C TYR A 22 -40.82 -22.32 20.45
N GLY A 23 -41.83 -22.00 21.27
CA GLY A 23 -42.05 -22.64 22.57
C GLY A 23 -41.53 -21.83 23.76
N LYS A 24 -41.31 -20.52 23.60
CA LYS A 24 -40.75 -19.64 24.63
C LYS A 24 -41.84 -18.84 25.31
N LYS A 25 -41.59 -18.50 26.57
CA LYS A 25 -42.51 -17.69 27.37
C LYS A 25 -42.63 -16.30 26.75
N CYS A 26 -43.86 -15.90 26.44
CA CYS A 26 -44.16 -14.55 25.97
C CYS A 26 -43.99 -13.51 27.09
N ASP A 27 -43.68 -12.27 26.70
CA ASP A 27 -43.64 -11.15 27.64
C ASP A 27 -45.06 -10.91 28.20
N PRO A 28 -45.25 -10.71 29.52
CA PRO A 28 -46.56 -10.38 30.10
C PRO A 28 -47.25 -9.15 29.48
N LYS A 29 -46.49 -8.26 28.83
CA LYS A 29 -47.02 -7.08 28.12
C LYS A 29 -47.45 -7.36 26.68
N SER A 30 -47.28 -8.58 26.19
CA SER A 30 -47.67 -8.96 24.82
C SER A 30 -49.12 -9.44 24.77
N ASP A 31 -49.76 -9.25 23.62
CA ASP A 31 -51.16 -9.66 23.38
C ASP A 31 -51.24 -11.16 23.08
N TYR A 32 -51.12 -12.00 24.10
CA TYR A 32 -51.34 -13.46 24.00
C TYR A 32 -52.70 -13.85 24.61
N LEU A 33 -53.35 -14.88 24.05
CA LEU A 33 -54.61 -15.40 24.60
C LEU A 33 -54.37 -16.19 25.90
N PRO A 34 -55.35 -16.23 26.82
CA PRO A 34 -55.25 -17.06 28.03
C PRO A 34 -54.99 -18.53 27.67
N GLY A 35 -53.85 -19.08 28.11
CA GLY A 35 -53.40 -20.43 27.77
C GLY A 35 -52.33 -20.51 26.68
N GLU A 36 -51.99 -19.40 26.02
CA GLU A 36 -50.97 -19.32 24.95
C GLU A 36 -49.64 -18.71 25.42
N GLU A 37 -49.27 -18.88 26.70
CA GLU A 37 -48.08 -18.25 27.28
C GLU A 37 -46.74 -18.69 26.65
N TYR A 38 -46.72 -19.84 25.94
CA TYR A 38 -45.53 -20.46 25.36
C TYR A 38 -45.49 -20.42 23.83
N THR A 39 -46.27 -19.55 23.19
CA THR A 39 -46.35 -19.48 21.72
C THR A 39 -45.31 -18.54 21.10
N CYS A 40 -44.48 -17.87 21.91
CA CYS A 40 -43.47 -16.95 21.40
C CYS A 40 -42.23 -17.65 20.85
N GLY A 41 -41.59 -16.99 19.88
CA GLY A 41 -40.42 -17.51 19.15
C GLY A 41 -40.81 -18.15 17.81
N SER A 42 -39.82 -18.36 16.94
CA SER A 42 -40.05 -18.94 15.62
C SER A 42 -38.88 -19.82 15.19
N ASN A 43 -39.19 -20.93 14.52
CA ASN A 43 -38.18 -21.79 13.92
C ASN A 43 -37.42 -21.10 12.77
N PHE A 44 -37.92 -19.96 12.27
CA PHE A 44 -37.20 -19.10 11.34
C PHE A 44 -35.89 -18.54 11.93
N ALA A 45 -35.75 -18.51 13.27
CA ALA A 45 -34.53 -18.10 13.95
C ALA A 45 -33.30 -18.87 13.45
N ILE A 46 -33.43 -20.15 13.11
CA ILE A 46 -32.31 -20.97 12.61
C ILE A 46 -31.75 -20.38 11.31
N ILE A 47 -32.64 -20.09 10.35
CA ILE A 47 -32.24 -19.53 9.05
C ILE A 47 -31.63 -18.14 9.23
N TYR A 48 -32.23 -17.31 10.10
CA TYR A 48 -31.73 -15.98 10.40
C TYR A 48 -30.31 -16.01 10.97
N PHE A 49 -30.06 -16.76 12.05
CA PHE A 49 -28.75 -16.79 12.71
C PHE A 49 -27.68 -17.48 11.84
N MET A 50 -28.03 -18.55 11.11
CA MET A 50 -27.10 -19.21 10.20
C MET A 50 -26.69 -18.32 9.03
N SER A 51 -27.65 -17.66 8.38
CA SER A 51 -27.34 -16.73 7.27
C SER A 51 -26.53 -15.53 7.74
N PHE A 52 -26.88 -14.96 8.90
CA PHE A 52 -26.12 -13.88 9.52
C PHE A 52 -24.67 -14.30 9.81
N TYR A 53 -24.46 -15.47 10.42
CA TYR A 53 -23.12 -15.96 10.74
C TYR A 53 -22.25 -16.17 9.49
N MET A 54 -22.82 -16.79 8.44
CA MET A 54 -22.12 -17.00 7.17
C MET A 54 -21.75 -15.67 6.49
N LEU A 55 -22.67 -14.71 6.46
CA LEU A 55 -22.43 -13.38 5.88
C LEU A 55 -21.37 -12.61 6.68
N CYS A 56 -21.45 -12.61 8.01
CA CYS A 56 -20.44 -11.96 8.87
C CYS A 56 -19.06 -12.58 8.68
N ALA A 57 -18.95 -13.92 8.66
CA ALA A 57 -17.68 -14.59 8.44
C ALA A 57 -17.09 -14.24 7.06
N PHE A 58 -17.91 -14.25 6.00
CA PHE A 58 -17.48 -13.86 4.65
C PHE A 58 -16.97 -12.42 4.61
N LEU A 59 -17.69 -11.47 5.22
CA LEU A 59 -17.29 -10.07 5.27
C LEU A 59 -16.01 -9.87 6.08
N ILE A 60 -15.86 -10.52 7.24
CA ILE A 60 -14.67 -10.41 8.08
C ILE A 60 -13.44 -10.99 7.35
N ILE A 61 -13.58 -12.14 6.69
CA ILE A 61 -12.48 -12.74 5.91
C ILE A 61 -12.09 -11.83 4.76
N ASN A 62 -13.05 -11.31 3.98
CA ASN A 62 -12.73 -10.42 2.87
C ASN A 62 -12.12 -9.09 3.33
N LEU A 63 -12.56 -8.55 4.46
CA LEU A 63 -11.94 -7.38 5.07
C LEU A 63 -10.50 -7.68 5.48
N PHE A 64 -10.26 -8.83 6.12
CA PHE A 64 -8.92 -9.25 6.52
C PHE A 64 -8.00 -9.46 5.31
N VAL A 65 -8.49 -10.09 4.25
CA VAL A 65 -7.74 -10.26 2.99
C VAL A 65 -7.43 -8.92 2.36
N ALA A 66 -8.38 -7.99 2.28
CA ALA A 66 -8.15 -6.65 1.74
C ALA A 66 -7.07 -5.91 2.54
N VAL A 67 -7.19 -5.88 3.87
CA VAL A 67 -6.19 -5.27 4.75
C VAL A 67 -4.84 -5.94 4.61
N ILE A 68 -4.78 -7.28 4.56
CA ILE A 68 -3.53 -7.99 4.34
C ILE A 68 -2.96 -7.68 2.98
N MET A 69 -3.74 -7.62 1.89
CA MET A 69 -3.19 -7.29 0.57
C MET A 69 -2.63 -5.87 0.55
N ASP A 70 -3.29 -4.90 1.19
CA ASP A 70 -2.76 -3.54 1.30
C ASP A 70 -1.46 -3.49 2.14
N ASN A 71 -1.40 -4.28 3.22
CA ASN A 71 -0.21 -4.40 4.05
C ASN A 71 0.89 -5.24 3.40
N PHE A 72 0.54 -6.24 2.60
CA PHE A 72 1.47 -7.10 1.89
C PHE A 72 2.03 -6.32 0.70
N ASP A 73 1.23 -5.58 -0.07
CA ASP A 73 1.75 -4.64 -1.07
C ASP A 73 2.64 -3.56 -0.46
N TYR A 74 2.50 -3.24 0.84
CA TYR A 74 3.45 -2.42 1.58
C TYR A 74 4.73 -3.20 2.01
N LEU A 75 4.59 -4.43 2.51
CA LEU A 75 5.68 -5.26 3.03
C LEU A 75 6.50 -5.99 1.95
N THR A 76 5.86 -6.42 0.87
CA THR A 76 6.39 -7.04 -0.34
C THR A 76 6.41 -6.11 -1.53
N ARG A 77 6.15 -4.80 -1.36
CA ARG A 77 6.73 -3.82 -2.27
C ARG A 77 8.23 -4.03 -2.19
N ASP A 78 8.72 -4.74 -3.19
CA ASP A 78 10.10 -5.01 -3.47
C ASP A 78 11.01 -3.90 -2.93
N TRP A 79 11.61 -4.16 -1.77
CA TRP A 79 12.88 -3.58 -1.37
C TRP A 79 13.99 -3.87 -2.40
N SER A 80 13.68 -4.59 -3.49
CA SER A 80 14.67 -5.17 -4.37
C SER A 80 15.19 -4.23 -5.47
N ILE A 81 14.60 -3.06 -5.77
CA ILE A 81 15.24 -2.14 -6.77
C ILE A 81 15.21 -0.64 -6.45
N LEU A 82 14.08 -0.01 -6.03
CA LEU A 82 14.04 1.45 -5.83
C LEU A 82 12.89 1.93 -4.91
N GLY A 83 13.10 1.94 -3.59
CA GLY A 83 12.13 2.47 -2.62
C GLY A 83 12.11 4.01 -2.50
N PRO A 84 11.04 4.60 -1.91
CA PRO A 84 10.93 6.04 -1.67
C PRO A 84 12.09 6.59 -0.83
N GLN A 85 12.66 5.80 0.08
CA GLN A 85 13.82 6.20 0.88
C GLN A 85 15.04 6.60 0.04
N HIS A 86 15.28 5.95 -1.11
CA HIS A 86 16.41 6.28 -1.98
C HIS A 86 16.18 7.58 -2.76
N LEU A 87 14.91 7.87 -3.09
CA LEU A 87 14.54 9.13 -3.75
C LEU A 87 14.65 10.30 -2.79
N ASP A 88 14.31 10.10 -1.51
CA ASP A 88 14.45 11.13 -0.49
C ASP A 88 15.92 11.41 -0.16
N GLU A 89 16.78 10.38 -0.15
CA GLU A 89 18.23 10.56 -0.04
C GLU A 89 18.82 11.33 -1.25
N PHE A 90 18.35 11.02 -2.47
CA PHE A 90 18.74 11.77 -3.68
C PHE A 90 18.33 13.24 -3.59
N LYS A 91 17.08 13.54 -3.19
CA LYS A 91 16.59 14.92 -2.99
C LYS A 91 17.43 15.67 -1.96
N LYS A 92 17.74 15.01 -0.83
CA LYS A 92 18.53 15.61 0.25
C LYS A 92 19.91 16.01 -0.25
N ILE A 93 20.61 15.12 -0.97
CA ILE A 93 21.95 15.42 -1.49
C ILE A 93 21.86 16.47 -2.61
N TRP A 94 20.84 16.41 -3.47
CA TRP A 94 20.63 17.43 -4.50
C TRP A 94 20.47 18.83 -3.91
N ALA A 95 19.73 18.97 -2.81
CA ALA A 95 19.52 20.25 -2.14
C ALA A 95 20.82 20.87 -1.61
N GLU A 96 21.88 20.08 -1.36
CA GLU A 96 23.20 20.62 -1.00
C GLU A 96 23.91 21.29 -2.19
N TYR A 97 23.60 20.89 -3.43
CA TYR A 97 24.21 21.42 -4.66
C TYR A 97 23.35 22.51 -5.33
N ASP A 98 22.05 22.57 -5.03
CA ASP A 98 21.11 23.56 -5.55
C ASP A 98 20.36 24.25 -4.38
N PRO A 99 21.03 25.10 -3.59
CA PRO A 99 20.44 25.75 -2.42
C PRO A 99 19.34 26.77 -2.79
N GLU A 100 19.36 27.28 -4.03
CA GLU A 100 18.37 28.22 -4.56
C GLU A 100 17.14 27.53 -5.17
N ALA A 101 17.10 26.19 -5.16
CA ALA A 101 16.01 25.38 -5.72
C ALA A 101 15.67 25.75 -7.19
N THR A 102 16.70 26.09 -7.98
CA THR A 102 16.57 26.41 -9.40
C THR A 102 16.17 25.20 -10.24
N GLY A 103 16.33 23.99 -9.69
CA GLY A 103 16.07 22.71 -10.33
C GLY A 103 17.14 22.35 -11.37
N ARG A 104 18.28 23.04 -11.36
CA ARG A 104 19.36 22.89 -12.36
C ARG A 104 20.73 22.82 -11.67
N ILE A 105 21.56 21.87 -12.08
CA ILE A 105 22.97 21.78 -11.65
C ILE A 105 23.90 21.58 -12.84
N LYS A 106 25.18 21.93 -12.70
CA LYS A 106 26.17 21.70 -13.77
C LYS A 106 26.46 20.21 -13.90
N HIS A 107 26.67 19.75 -15.14
CA HIS A 107 26.94 18.33 -15.41
C HIS A 107 28.16 17.75 -14.65
N LEU A 108 29.15 18.58 -14.33
CA LEU A 108 30.32 18.21 -13.53
C LEU A 108 29.93 17.84 -12.09
N ASP A 109 29.03 18.62 -11.49
CA ASP A 109 28.59 18.42 -10.10
C ASP A 109 27.75 17.15 -9.96
N VAL A 110 27.00 16.78 -11.01
CA VAL A 110 26.24 15.51 -11.09
C VAL A 110 27.16 14.31 -10.85
N VAL A 111 28.37 14.30 -11.43
CA VAL A 111 29.32 13.19 -11.26
C VAL A 111 29.72 13.05 -9.80
N THR A 112 29.94 14.18 -9.11
CA THR A 112 30.29 14.18 -7.68
C THR A 112 29.11 13.80 -6.79
N LEU A 113 27.90 14.27 -7.13
CA LEU A 113 26.65 13.94 -6.45
C LEU A 113 26.38 12.43 -6.50
N LEU A 114 26.48 11.81 -7.68
CA LEU A 114 26.24 10.37 -7.85
C LEU A 114 27.26 9.49 -7.14
N ARG A 115 28.46 10.00 -6.83
CA ARG A 115 29.44 9.28 -6.01
C ARG A 115 29.12 9.33 -4.52
N ARG A 116 28.36 10.32 -4.05
CA ARG A 116 27.90 10.42 -2.66
C ARG A 116 26.69 9.52 -2.39
N ILE A 117 25.88 9.25 -3.41
CA ILE A 117 24.71 8.38 -3.29
C ILE A 117 25.13 6.90 -3.37
N PRO A 118 24.71 6.05 -2.41
CA PRO A 118 25.01 4.62 -2.46
C PRO A 118 24.25 3.91 -3.60
N PRO A 119 24.72 2.73 -4.07
CA PRO A 119 23.91 1.83 -4.90
C PRO A 119 22.58 1.53 -4.19
N PRO A 120 21.43 1.39 -4.90
CA PRO A 120 21.25 1.14 -6.35
C PRO A 120 21.08 2.39 -7.24
N LEU A 121 20.84 3.57 -6.67
CA LEU A 121 20.55 4.81 -7.41
C LEU A 121 21.82 5.58 -7.80
N GLY A 122 22.86 5.52 -6.96
CA GLY A 122 24.17 6.12 -7.20
C GLY A 122 25.29 5.12 -7.49
N PHE A 123 26.52 5.62 -7.52
CA PHE A 123 27.71 4.82 -7.79
C PHE A 123 28.48 4.41 -6.53
N GLY A 124 28.21 5.08 -5.40
CA GLY A 124 28.94 4.89 -4.14
C GLY A 124 30.34 5.52 -4.12
N LYS A 125 30.85 5.70 -2.90
CA LYS A 125 32.09 6.46 -2.60
C LYS A 125 33.34 5.92 -3.31
N PHE A 126 33.40 4.60 -3.52
CA PHE A 126 34.54 3.90 -4.09
C PHE A 126 34.53 3.81 -5.63
N CYS A 127 33.55 4.39 -6.33
CA CYS A 127 33.50 4.32 -7.79
C CYS A 127 34.62 5.16 -8.44
N PRO A 128 35.46 4.57 -9.33
CA PRO A 128 36.44 5.32 -10.11
C PRO A 128 35.76 6.34 -11.04
N HIS A 129 36.35 7.52 -11.18
CA HIS A 129 35.81 8.62 -11.98
C HIS A 129 35.50 8.21 -13.42
N ARG A 130 36.35 7.37 -14.03
CA ARG A 130 36.17 6.87 -15.40
C ARG A 130 34.92 6.00 -15.56
N ILE A 131 34.61 5.16 -14.57
CA ILE A 131 33.43 4.27 -14.60
C ILE A 131 32.17 5.11 -14.39
N ALA A 132 32.20 6.05 -13.45
CA ALA A 132 31.11 6.99 -13.20
C ALA A 132 30.77 7.82 -14.45
N CYS A 133 31.78 8.40 -15.11
CA CYS A 133 31.58 9.18 -16.34
C CYS A 133 31.08 8.30 -17.49
N LYS A 134 31.67 7.12 -17.71
CA LYS A 134 31.21 6.18 -18.74
C LYS A 134 29.74 5.81 -18.52
N ARG A 135 29.36 5.56 -17.28
CA ARG A 135 27.99 5.23 -16.91
C ARG A 135 27.06 6.42 -17.11
N LEU A 136 27.47 7.63 -16.72
CA LEU A 136 26.69 8.85 -16.93
C LEU A 136 26.43 9.14 -18.41
N VAL A 137 27.43 8.99 -19.28
CA VAL A 137 27.26 9.10 -20.73
C VAL A 137 26.28 8.04 -21.24
N SER A 138 26.38 6.80 -20.75
CA SER A 138 25.44 5.73 -21.13
C SER A 138 23.99 5.95 -20.66
N MET A 139 23.77 6.80 -19.65
CA MET A 139 22.43 7.16 -19.17
C MET A 139 21.70 8.17 -20.08
N ASN A 140 22.37 8.70 -21.12
CA ASN A 140 21.81 9.59 -22.13
C ASN A 140 20.89 10.70 -21.56
N MET A 141 21.40 11.44 -20.58
CA MET A 141 20.65 12.53 -19.94
C MET A 141 20.67 13.79 -20.82
N PRO A 142 19.53 14.47 -21.03
CA PRO A 142 19.49 15.69 -21.83
C PRO A 142 20.28 16.80 -21.13
N LEU A 143 21.14 17.46 -21.90
CA LEU A 143 21.94 18.61 -21.48
C LEU A 143 21.31 19.87 -22.07
N ASN A 144 21.16 20.91 -21.25
CA ASN A 144 20.80 22.23 -21.74
C ASN A 144 22.01 22.89 -22.43
N SER A 145 21.77 23.88 -23.29
CA SER A 145 22.81 24.63 -24.01
C SER A 145 23.89 25.24 -23.11
N ASP A 146 23.54 25.53 -21.85
CA ASP A 146 24.43 26.13 -20.86
C ASP A 146 25.26 25.08 -20.08
N GLY A 147 25.22 23.80 -20.47
CA GLY A 147 25.95 22.72 -19.81
C GLY A 147 25.37 22.30 -18.44
N THR A 148 24.12 22.69 -18.17
CA THR A 148 23.36 22.32 -16.97
C THR A 148 22.38 21.18 -17.27
N VAL A 149 22.01 20.42 -16.23
CA VAL A 149 20.98 19.37 -16.29
C VAL A 149 19.86 19.69 -15.31
N THR A 150 18.63 19.28 -15.63
CA THR A 150 17.47 19.49 -14.76
C THR A 150 17.26 18.32 -13.80
N PHE A 151 16.78 18.60 -12.59
CA PHE A 151 16.48 17.59 -11.55
C PHE A 151 15.64 16.43 -12.09
N ASN A 152 14.52 16.75 -12.76
CA ASN A 152 13.59 15.75 -13.28
C ASN A 152 14.24 14.87 -14.36
N ALA A 153 15.03 15.46 -15.26
CA ALA A 153 15.74 14.70 -16.28
C ALA A 153 16.80 13.77 -15.67
N THR A 154 17.55 14.25 -14.67
CA THR A 154 18.53 13.45 -13.95
C THR A 154 17.87 12.29 -13.21
N LEU A 155 16.82 12.58 -12.44
CA LEU A 155 16.09 11.58 -11.68
C LEU A 155 15.51 10.49 -12.57
N PHE A 156 14.85 10.89 -13.67
CA PHE A 156 14.26 9.94 -14.61
C PHE A 156 15.32 9.05 -15.27
N ALA A 157 16.47 9.61 -15.66
CA ALA A 157 17.56 8.85 -16.26
C ALA A 157 18.15 7.82 -15.28
N LEU A 158 18.26 8.16 -13.99
CA LEU A 158 18.75 7.26 -12.94
C LEU A 158 17.76 6.13 -12.67
N VAL A 159 16.47 6.45 -12.49
CA VAL A 159 15.38 5.47 -12.30
C VAL A 159 15.33 4.49 -13.48
N ARG A 160 15.36 5.02 -14.71
CA ARG A 160 15.39 4.23 -15.95
C ARG A 160 16.56 3.24 -15.96
N THR A 161 17.74 3.69 -15.55
CA THR A 161 18.97 2.89 -15.54
C THR A 161 18.92 1.81 -14.45
N ALA A 162 18.39 2.14 -13.26
CA ALA A 162 18.25 1.19 -12.16
C ALA A 162 17.24 0.08 -12.48
N LEU A 163 16.13 0.42 -13.14
CA LEU A 163 15.07 -0.51 -13.55
C LEU A 163 15.39 -1.23 -14.89
N LYS A 164 16.54 -0.96 -15.51
CA LYS A 164 16.94 -1.49 -16.84
C LYS A 164 15.87 -1.28 -17.94
N ILE A 165 15.13 -0.17 -17.86
CA ILE A 165 14.11 0.16 -18.86
C ILE A 165 14.82 0.63 -20.13
N LYS A 166 14.86 -0.22 -21.15
CA LYS A 166 15.35 0.14 -22.48
C LYS A 166 14.28 0.98 -23.19
N THR A 167 14.46 2.30 -23.22
CA THR A 167 13.82 3.14 -24.23
C THR A 167 14.72 3.16 -25.46
N GLU A 168 14.49 2.24 -26.39
CA GLU A 168 15.00 2.41 -27.75
C GLU A 168 14.21 3.55 -28.41
N GLY A 169 14.93 4.60 -28.80
CA GLY A 169 14.59 5.50 -29.91
C GLY A 169 13.20 6.14 -29.94
N ARG A 170 13.00 7.22 -29.18
CA ARG A 170 12.33 8.42 -29.73
C ARG A 170 13.17 9.64 -29.38
N VAL A 171 14.21 9.85 -30.17
CA VAL A 171 14.70 11.20 -30.42
C VAL A 171 13.57 11.86 -31.22
N VAL A 172 12.77 12.69 -30.56
CA VAL A 172 11.87 13.59 -31.29
C VAL A 172 12.77 14.68 -31.85
N GLU A 173 12.85 14.73 -33.17
CA GLU A 173 13.49 15.78 -33.96
C GLU A 173 13.00 17.19 -33.57
#